data_AF-A0A0C9SYV4-F1
#
_entry.id   AF-A0A0C9SYV4-F1
#
_cell.length_a   1.000
_cell.length_b   1.000
_cell.length_c   1.000
_cell.angle_alpha   90.00
_cell.angle_beta   90.00
_cell.angle_gamma   90.00
#
_symmetry.space_group_name_H-M   'P 1'
#
loop_
_entity.id
_entity.type
_entity.pdbx_description
1 polymer ?
#
loop_
_entity_poly.entity_id
_entity_poly.type
_entity_poly.pdbx_seq_one_letter_code
_entity_poly.pdbx_strand_id
1 'polypeptide(L)'
;MKTKPIRVLQLNTNRSNHVCHTLLNDYINRFDIILMTEPWWDRIGGGNTGPVSHHAWSPILPVGTVNAGQRPRVLAYTKRSRTDFTVTLRSDVAQDLDIQVLDVHQHPNPTTTLVNIYSQPRSSSTVIRRRADAAKRLRSLPLPRDNPVIISGDWNNICKK
;
A
#
# COMPACT_ATOMS: atom_id res chain seq x y z
N MET A 1 -0.01 -13.42 -26.62
CA MET A 1 0.47 -14.18 -25.45
C MET A 1 -0.64 -14.18 -24.40
N LYS A 2 -1.01 -15.32 -23.82
CA LYS A 2 -2.09 -15.36 -22.80
C LYS A 2 -1.49 -15.06 -21.43
N THR A 3 -1.88 -13.95 -20.82
CA THR A 3 -1.41 -13.55 -19.50
C THR A 3 -2.14 -14.32 -18.39
N LYS A 4 -1.56 -14.35 -17.18
CA LYS A 4 -2.22 -14.94 -15.99
C LYS A 4 -2.90 -13.86 -15.16
N PRO A 5 -4.10 -14.09 -14.57
CA PRO A 5 -4.74 -13.12 -13.69
C PRO A 5 -3.84 -12.66 -12.55
N ILE A 6 -3.83 -11.36 -12.26
CA ILE A 6 -3.11 -10.76 -11.13
C ILE A 6 -3.94 -10.92 -9.86
N ARG A 7 -3.37 -11.61 -8.88
CA ARG A 7 -4.03 -11.87 -7.59
C ARG A 7 -3.56 -10.86 -6.57
N VAL A 8 -4.48 -10.07 -6.05
CA VAL A 8 -4.22 -9.01 -5.08
C VAL A 8 -4.80 -9.40 -3.73
N LEU A 9 -4.01 -9.31 -2.68
CA LEU A 9 -4.46 -9.42 -1.28
C LEU A 9 -4.48 -8.04 -0.63
N GLN A 10 -5.45 -7.77 0.23
CA GLN A 10 -5.41 -6.65 1.16
C GLN A 10 -5.49 -7.15 2.61
N LEU A 11 -4.61 -6.65 3.49
CA LEU A 11 -4.64 -6.99 4.91
C LEU A 11 -4.14 -5.84 5.79
N ASN A 12 -4.83 -5.60 6.90
CA ASN A 12 -4.31 -4.80 8.02
C ASN A 12 -3.45 -5.69 8.92
N THR A 13 -2.19 -5.34 9.11
CA THR A 13 -1.25 -6.12 9.94
C THR A 13 -1.06 -5.59 11.37
N ASN A 14 -1.71 -4.48 11.72
CA ASN A 14 -1.68 -3.86 13.05
C ASN A 14 -0.25 -3.69 13.60
N ARG A 15 0.68 -3.34 12.71
CA ARG A 15 2.12 -3.19 12.96
C ARG A 15 2.82 -4.46 13.47
N SER A 16 2.21 -5.61 13.30
CA SER A 16 2.75 -6.87 13.80
C SER A 16 3.83 -7.41 12.87
N ASN A 17 5.07 -7.45 13.37
CA ASN A 17 6.22 -8.03 12.66
C ASN A 17 5.94 -9.50 12.26
N HIS A 18 5.44 -10.31 13.20
CA HIS A 18 5.18 -11.72 12.95
C HIS A 18 4.10 -11.91 11.88
N VAL A 19 3.02 -11.13 11.90
CA VAL A 19 1.96 -11.19 10.86
C VAL A 19 2.54 -10.83 9.49
N CYS A 20 3.37 -9.78 9.41
CA CYS A 20 4.03 -9.42 8.16
C CYS A 20 4.90 -10.56 7.62
N HIS A 21 5.73 -11.19 8.46
CA HIS A 21 6.57 -12.33 8.04
C HIS A 21 5.75 -13.55 7.63
N THR A 22 4.75 -13.95 8.42
CA THR A 22 3.85 -15.06 8.09
C THR A 22 3.16 -14.81 6.76
N LEU A 23 2.64 -13.59 6.55
CA LEU A 23 1.99 -13.22 5.31
C LEU A 23 2.93 -13.36 4.09
N LEU A 24 4.16 -12.87 4.19
CA LEU A 24 5.11 -12.89 3.08
C LEU A 24 5.63 -14.30 2.78
N ASN A 25 5.79 -15.16 3.78
CA ASN A 25 6.25 -16.54 3.61
C ASN A 25 5.12 -17.47 3.11
N ASP A 26 4.00 -17.53 3.82
CA ASP A 26 2.98 -18.57 3.60
C ASP A 26 2.17 -18.33 2.32
N TYR A 27 2.06 -17.07 1.90
CA TYR A 27 1.23 -16.67 0.76
C TYR A 27 2.04 -16.34 -0.50
N ILE A 28 3.34 -16.64 -0.52
CA ILE A 28 4.24 -16.44 -1.65
C ILE A 28 3.66 -16.96 -2.98
N ASN A 29 2.97 -18.09 -2.97
CA ASN A 29 2.42 -18.72 -4.18
C ASN A 29 0.95 -18.37 -4.46
N ARG A 30 0.29 -17.65 -3.55
CA ARG A 30 -1.15 -17.36 -3.63
C ARG A 30 -1.46 -15.98 -4.19
N PHE A 31 -0.58 -15.01 -3.99
CA PHE A 31 -0.79 -13.63 -4.44
C PHE A 31 0.42 -13.11 -5.22
N ASP A 32 0.18 -12.06 -5.99
CA ASP A 32 1.18 -11.37 -6.81
C ASP A 32 1.42 -9.94 -6.29
N ILE A 33 0.40 -9.33 -5.68
CA ILE A 33 0.45 -8.02 -5.01
C ILE A 33 -0.20 -8.15 -3.63
N ILE A 34 0.43 -7.57 -2.61
CA ILE A 34 -0.12 -7.45 -1.26
C ILE A 34 -0.25 -5.97 -0.92
N LEU A 35 -1.46 -5.50 -0.68
CA LEU A 35 -1.78 -4.18 -0.14
C LEU A 35 -1.84 -4.28 1.39
N MET A 36 -0.92 -3.63 2.07
CA MET A 36 -0.79 -3.72 3.51
C MET A 36 -1.21 -2.41 4.16
N THR A 37 -2.06 -2.49 5.18
CA THR A 37 -2.32 -1.37 6.09
C THR A 37 -1.70 -1.66 7.46
N GLU A 38 -1.32 -0.58 8.13
CA GLU A 38 -0.52 -0.59 9.35
C GLU A 38 0.66 -1.59 9.30
N PRO A 39 1.59 -1.46 8.33
CA PRO A 39 2.74 -2.33 8.26
C PRO A 39 3.64 -2.18 9.50
N TRP A 40 4.35 -3.26 9.85
CA TRP A 40 5.50 -3.14 10.74
C TRP A 40 6.58 -2.27 10.06
N TRP A 41 7.20 -1.38 10.85
CA TRP A 41 8.23 -0.44 10.41
C TRP A 41 9.19 -0.19 11.55
N ASP A 42 10.43 -0.68 11.42
CA ASP A 42 11.47 -0.51 12.44
C ASP A 42 12.87 -0.66 11.82
N ARG A 43 13.90 -0.72 12.67
CA ARG A 43 15.30 -0.85 12.28
C ARG A 43 15.53 -2.13 11.46
N ILE A 44 16.01 -1.96 10.22
CA ILE A 44 16.35 -3.04 9.28
C ILE A 44 17.86 -3.25 9.11
N GLY A 45 18.67 -2.60 9.95
CA GLY A 45 20.13 -2.65 9.92
C GLY A 45 20.77 -1.39 9.34
N GLY A 46 22.07 -1.19 9.62
CA GLY A 46 22.83 -0.04 9.11
C GLY A 46 22.33 1.34 9.56
N GLY A 47 21.54 1.42 10.64
CA GLY A 47 20.91 2.65 11.10
C GLY A 47 19.63 3.03 10.34
N ASN A 48 19.20 2.22 9.37
CA ASN A 48 18.01 2.49 8.57
C ASN A 48 16.76 1.87 9.20
N THR A 49 15.61 2.53 9.00
CA THR A 49 14.29 1.96 9.29
C THR A 49 13.59 1.59 7.99
N GLY A 50 12.78 0.55 8.03
CA GLY A 50 12.11 0.06 6.85
C GLY A 50 11.08 -1.01 7.15
N PRO A 51 10.41 -1.51 6.09
CA PRO A 51 9.45 -2.57 6.22
C PRO A 51 10.16 -3.92 6.34
N VAL A 52 9.39 -4.99 6.57
CA VAL A 52 9.94 -6.35 6.54
C VAL A 52 10.62 -6.64 5.20
N SER A 53 11.88 -7.08 5.25
CA SER A 53 12.60 -7.52 4.05
C SER A 53 12.29 -8.99 3.74
N HIS A 54 12.08 -9.31 2.47
CA HIS A 54 11.85 -10.68 2.02
C HIS A 54 12.39 -10.91 0.61
N HIS A 55 13.08 -12.04 0.38
CA HIS A 55 13.77 -12.33 -0.89
C HIS A 55 12.82 -12.40 -2.11
N ALA A 56 11.60 -12.92 -1.93
CA ALA A 56 10.62 -13.06 -3.01
C ALA A 56 9.77 -11.81 -3.30
N TRP A 57 9.80 -10.82 -2.42
CA TRP A 57 8.90 -9.66 -2.46
C TRP A 57 9.69 -8.36 -2.55
N SER A 58 9.15 -7.39 -3.28
CA SER A 58 9.69 -6.03 -3.32
C SER A 58 8.70 -5.07 -2.66
N PRO A 59 9.07 -4.39 -1.57
CA PRO A 59 8.22 -3.36 -1.00
C PRO A 59 8.16 -2.16 -1.96
N ILE A 60 6.97 -1.55 -2.05
CA ILE A 60 6.73 -0.27 -2.70
C ILE A 60 6.21 0.64 -1.59
N LEU A 61 6.97 1.68 -1.28
CA LEU A 61 6.57 2.69 -0.30
C LEU A 61 5.54 3.64 -0.90
N PRO A 62 4.68 4.28 -0.09
CA PRO A 62 3.67 5.19 -0.61
C PRO A 62 4.23 6.57 -1.02
N VAL A 63 5.48 6.84 -0.67
CA VAL A 63 6.22 8.07 -0.97
C VAL A 63 7.66 7.71 -1.34
N GLY A 64 8.33 8.58 -2.09
CA GLY A 64 9.74 8.36 -2.48
C GLY A 64 10.71 8.37 -1.30
N THR A 65 10.39 9.09 -0.22
CA THR A 65 11.22 9.13 1.00
C THR A 65 10.33 9.24 2.23
N VAL A 66 10.56 8.37 3.22
CA VAL A 66 9.93 8.46 4.54
C VAL A 66 10.91 9.19 5.47
N ASN A 67 10.52 10.35 5.99
CA ASN A 67 11.40 11.14 6.85
C ASN A 67 11.62 10.47 8.21
N ALA A 68 12.73 10.81 8.87
CA ALA A 68 13.02 10.34 10.22
C ALA A 68 11.87 10.64 11.19
N GLY A 69 11.53 9.65 12.04
CA GLY A 69 10.40 9.74 12.97
C GLY A 69 9.02 9.56 12.34
N GLN A 70 8.93 9.42 11.01
CA GLN A 70 7.70 9.06 10.32
C GLN A 70 7.67 7.56 10.00
N ARG A 71 6.45 7.05 9.79
CA ARG A 71 6.22 5.69 9.30
C ARG A 71 5.08 5.70 8.28
N PRO A 72 5.17 4.89 7.22
CA PRO A 72 4.01 4.63 6.38
C PRO A 72 2.95 3.85 7.17
N ARG A 73 1.68 4.18 6.94
CA ARG A 73 0.51 3.40 7.40
C ARG A 73 -0.08 2.54 6.29
N VAL A 74 0.39 2.72 5.06
CA VAL A 74 0.12 1.88 3.91
C VAL A 74 1.42 1.54 3.20
N LEU A 75 1.55 0.33 2.68
CA LEU A 75 2.58 -0.04 1.72
C LEU A 75 2.07 -1.20 0.86
N ALA A 76 2.79 -1.52 -0.21
CA ALA A 76 2.51 -2.70 -1.00
C ALA A 76 3.76 -3.56 -1.14
N TYR A 77 3.56 -4.86 -1.36
CA TYR A 77 4.59 -5.74 -1.86
C TYR A 77 4.19 -6.26 -3.24
N THR A 78 5.16 -6.32 -4.16
CA THR A 78 5.01 -6.98 -5.45
C THR A 78 5.93 -8.20 -5.55
N LYS A 79 5.43 -9.27 -6.16
CA LYS A 79 6.18 -10.52 -6.30
C LYS A 79 7.29 -10.37 -7.34
N ARG A 80 8.55 -10.56 -6.94
CA ARG A 80 9.72 -10.36 -7.82
C ARG A 80 9.78 -11.33 -8.99
N SER A 81 9.30 -12.56 -8.81
CA SER A 81 9.37 -13.61 -9.84
C SER A 81 8.36 -13.45 -10.98
N ARG A 82 7.49 -12.44 -10.92
CA ARG A 82 6.32 -12.28 -11.78
C ARG A 82 6.61 -11.14 -12.76
N THR A 83 7.07 -11.47 -13.95
CA THR A 83 7.63 -10.51 -14.92
C THR A 83 6.69 -10.12 -16.05
N ASP A 84 5.48 -10.68 -16.10
CA ASP A 84 4.47 -10.37 -17.13
C ASP A 84 3.60 -9.15 -16.78
N PHE A 85 3.83 -8.49 -15.63
CA PHE A 85 3.23 -7.21 -15.28
C PHE A 85 4.22 -6.29 -14.54
N THR A 86 3.92 -5.00 -14.50
CA THR A 86 4.66 -4.01 -13.72
C THR A 86 3.74 -3.28 -12.75
N VAL A 87 4.32 -2.79 -11.65
CA VAL A 87 3.63 -1.94 -10.67
C VAL A 87 4.41 -0.65 -10.51
N THR A 88 3.74 0.48 -10.73
CA THR A 88 4.36 1.80 -10.68
C THR A 88 3.68 2.66 -9.61
N LEU A 89 4.47 3.26 -8.72
CA LEU A 89 3.95 4.23 -7.76
C LEU A 89 3.55 5.53 -8.49
N ARG A 90 2.31 5.99 -8.26
CA ARG A 90 1.80 7.27 -8.76
C ARG A 90 1.99 8.38 -7.75
N SER A 91 3.26 8.74 -7.51
CA SER A 91 3.65 9.82 -6.60
C SER A 91 3.23 11.22 -7.08
N ASP A 92 2.83 11.33 -8.36
CA ASP A 92 2.18 12.50 -8.94
C ASP A 92 0.70 12.62 -8.49
N VAL A 93 0.04 11.51 -8.17
CA VAL A 93 -1.34 11.48 -7.67
C VAL A 93 -1.39 11.59 -6.16
N ALA A 94 -0.53 10.87 -5.44
CA ALA A 94 -0.50 10.89 -3.98
C ALA A 94 0.93 10.81 -3.42
N GLN A 95 1.25 11.74 -2.50
CA GLN A 95 2.42 11.67 -1.62
C GLN A 95 1.96 11.64 -0.16
N ASP A 96 1.37 10.52 0.25
CA ASP A 96 0.66 10.40 1.52
C ASP A 96 1.09 9.13 2.26
N LEU A 97 1.36 9.22 3.56
CA LEU A 97 1.73 8.05 4.36
C LEU A 97 0.53 7.14 4.68
N ASP A 98 -0.71 7.61 4.45
CA ASP A 98 -1.94 6.88 4.70
C ASP A 98 -2.70 6.51 3.40
N ILE A 99 -2.22 6.94 2.22
CA ILE A 99 -2.81 6.62 0.90
C ILE A 99 -1.70 6.30 -0.09
N GLN A 100 -1.81 5.15 -0.77
CA GLN A 100 -0.89 4.73 -1.82
C GLN A 100 -1.66 4.50 -3.12
N VAL A 101 -1.17 5.08 -4.22
CA VAL A 101 -1.74 4.89 -5.56
C VAL A 101 -0.72 4.19 -6.44
N LEU A 102 -1.12 3.07 -7.05
CA LEU A 102 -0.27 2.21 -7.86
C LEU A 102 -0.94 1.95 -9.21
N ASP A 103 -0.21 2.09 -10.30
CA ASP A 103 -0.66 1.60 -11.59
C ASP A 103 -0.11 0.20 -11.84
N VAL A 104 -1.00 -0.71 -12.24
CA VAL A 104 -0.68 -2.10 -12.59
C VAL A 104 -0.86 -2.25 -14.10
N HIS A 105 0.24 -2.56 -14.80
CA HIS A 105 0.23 -2.71 -16.25
C HIS A 105 0.55 -4.15 -16.65
N GLN A 106 -0.30 -4.77 -17.47
CA GLN A 106 -0.15 -6.16 -17.94
C GLN A 106 -0.63 -6.29 -19.39
N HIS A 107 0.24 -6.01 -20.36
CA HIS A 107 -0.09 -6.05 -21.78
C HIS A 107 -0.72 -7.39 -22.22
N PRO A 108 -1.78 -7.40 -23.06
CA PRO A 108 -2.42 -6.25 -23.72
C PRO A 108 -3.56 -5.61 -22.92
N ASN A 109 -3.74 -5.97 -21.64
CA ASN A 109 -4.84 -5.47 -20.85
C ASN A 109 -4.62 -3.98 -20.49
N PRO A 110 -5.70 -3.19 -20.38
CA PRO A 110 -5.61 -1.82 -19.87
C PRO A 110 -4.96 -1.77 -18.50
N THR A 111 -4.23 -0.69 -18.23
CA THR A 111 -3.69 -0.40 -16.90
C THR A 111 -4.83 -0.38 -15.88
N THR A 112 -4.62 -0.95 -14.69
CA THR A 112 -5.56 -0.84 -13.57
C THR A 112 -4.91 -0.08 -12.42
N THR A 113 -5.59 0.92 -11.90
CA THR A 113 -5.11 1.72 -10.76
C THR A 113 -5.57 1.08 -9.46
N LEU A 114 -4.64 0.75 -8.58
CA LEU A 114 -4.91 0.31 -7.21
C LEU A 114 -4.69 1.46 -6.24
N VAL A 115 -5.65 1.69 -5.35
CA VAL A 115 -5.55 2.64 -4.24
C VAL A 115 -5.62 1.85 -2.94
N ASN A 116 -4.54 1.89 -2.14
CA ASN A 116 -4.50 1.35 -0.79
C ASN A 116 -4.67 2.49 0.22
N ILE A 117 -5.70 2.44 1.06
CA ILE A 117 -6.03 3.49 2.03
C ILE A 117 -6.04 2.96 3.46
N TYR A 118 -5.52 3.77 4.38
CA TYR A 118 -5.73 3.57 5.80
C TYR A 118 -6.37 4.82 6.44
N SER A 119 -7.66 4.73 6.76
CA SER A 119 -8.48 5.89 7.13
C SER A 119 -8.84 5.92 8.61
N GLN A 120 -7.85 6.07 9.50
CA GLN A 120 -8.12 6.30 10.92
C GLN A 120 -7.81 7.76 11.30
N PRO A 121 -8.73 8.46 11.99
CA PRO A 121 -8.44 9.74 12.60
C PRO A 121 -7.23 9.60 13.54
N ARG A 122 -6.22 10.47 13.38
CA ARG A 122 -5.19 10.60 14.41
C ARG A 122 -5.87 11.09 15.70
N SER A 123 -5.69 10.35 16.79
CA SER A 123 -6.20 10.70 18.13
C SER A 123 -5.92 12.18 18.45
N SER A 124 -6.93 12.87 18.96
CA SER A 124 -6.97 14.31 19.22
C SER A 124 -6.03 14.82 20.32
N SER A 125 -5.07 14.01 20.77
CA SER A 125 -4.20 14.32 21.92
C SER A 125 -2.97 15.16 21.58
N THR A 126 -2.75 15.52 20.30
CA THR A 126 -1.62 16.38 19.93
C THR A 126 -2.10 17.52 19.05
N VAL A 127 -1.78 18.76 19.47
CA VAL A 127 -2.11 20.06 18.86
C VAL A 127 -1.59 20.21 17.41
N ILE A 128 -0.90 19.19 16.89
CA ILE A 128 -0.41 19.12 15.51
C ILE A 128 -1.59 18.82 14.59
N ARG A 129 -2.19 19.89 14.07
CA ARG A 129 -3.11 19.98 12.91
C ARG A 129 -3.77 18.66 12.52
N ARG A 130 -5.07 18.53 12.83
CA ARG A 130 -5.95 17.45 12.36
C ARG A 130 -5.80 17.28 10.85
N ARG A 131 -4.89 16.42 10.38
CA ARG A 131 -4.84 16.01 8.97
C ARG A 131 -6.21 15.40 8.70
N ALA A 132 -6.97 16.00 7.78
CA ALA A 132 -8.30 15.53 7.43
C ALA A 132 -8.22 14.03 7.18
N ASP A 133 -9.16 13.23 7.69
CA ASP A 133 -9.17 11.76 7.53
C ASP A 133 -8.80 11.30 6.10
N ALA A 134 -8.10 10.17 5.96
CA ALA A 134 -7.57 9.74 4.66
C ALA A 134 -8.68 9.64 3.60
N ALA A 135 -9.87 9.20 3.98
CA ALA A 135 -11.04 9.16 3.09
C ALA A 135 -11.46 10.54 2.58
N LYS A 136 -11.27 11.61 3.36
CA LYS A 136 -11.54 12.98 2.91
C LYS A 136 -10.48 13.44 1.91
N ARG A 137 -9.20 13.11 2.15
CA ARG A 137 -8.10 13.45 1.23
C ARG A 137 -8.20 12.69 -0.09
N LEU A 138 -8.66 11.43 -0.04
CA LEU A 138 -8.91 10.61 -1.22
C LEU A 138 -9.88 11.29 -2.21
N ARG A 139 -10.92 11.98 -1.71
CA ARG A 139 -11.91 12.67 -2.56
C ARG A 139 -11.32 13.78 -3.43
N SER A 140 -10.21 14.37 -3.01
CA SER A 140 -9.53 15.43 -3.77
C SER A 140 -8.41 14.92 -4.67
N LEU A 141 -8.09 13.62 -4.64
CA LEU A 141 -7.04 13.08 -5.50
C LEU A 141 -7.51 13.04 -6.96
N PRO A 142 -6.65 13.42 -7.93
CA PRO A 142 -6.95 13.35 -9.34
C PRO A 142 -6.83 11.90 -9.84
N LEU A 143 -7.70 11.01 -9.34
CA LEU A 143 -7.74 9.62 -9.80
C LEU A 143 -8.11 9.58 -11.29
N PRO A 144 -7.50 8.66 -12.07
CA PRO A 144 -7.77 8.55 -13.49
C PRO A 144 -9.22 8.13 -13.75
N ARG A 145 -9.75 8.56 -14.88
CA ARG A 145 -11.15 8.33 -15.29
C ARG A 145 -11.26 7.44 -16.54
N ASP A 146 -10.14 7.21 -17.18
CA ASP A 146 -9.96 6.51 -18.44
C ASP A 146 -9.54 5.04 -18.25
N ASN A 147 -9.17 4.63 -17.04
CA ASN A 147 -8.84 3.25 -16.72
C ASN A 147 -9.51 2.76 -15.41
N PRO A 148 -9.68 1.44 -15.21
CA PRO A 148 -10.28 0.90 -14.01
C PRO A 148 -9.52 1.28 -12.75
N VAL A 149 -10.26 1.69 -11.70
CA VAL A 149 -9.72 2.02 -10.39
C VAL A 149 -10.29 1.09 -9.33
N ILE A 150 -9.43 0.44 -8.55
CA ILE A 150 -9.80 -0.40 -7.40
C ILE A 150 -9.32 0.32 -6.14
N ILE A 151 -10.25 0.67 -5.26
CA ILE A 151 -9.96 1.27 -3.96
C ILE A 151 -10.16 0.22 -2.88
N SER A 152 -9.11 -0.07 -2.12
CA SER A 152 -9.10 -1.07 -1.06
C SER A 152 -8.27 -0.59 0.13
N GLY A 153 -8.39 -1.26 1.26
CA GLY A 153 -7.69 -0.89 2.48
C GLY A 153 -8.60 -0.94 3.70
N ASP A 154 -8.13 -0.35 4.78
CA ASP A 154 -8.87 -0.28 6.03
C ASP A 154 -9.42 1.14 6.26
N TRP A 155 -10.73 1.25 6.13
CA TRP A 155 -11.46 2.50 6.19
C TRP A 155 -11.71 2.99 7.62
N ASN A 156 -11.50 2.16 8.65
CA ASN A 156 -11.79 2.44 10.07
C ASN A 156 -13.10 3.22 10.34
N ASN A 157 -14.07 3.12 9.43
CA ASN A 157 -15.35 3.79 9.51
C ASN A 157 -16.36 2.80 10.06
N ILE A 158 -16.96 3.15 11.19
CA ILE A 158 -18.29 2.63 11.51
C ILE A 158 -19.20 3.21 10.43
N CYS A 159 -19.75 2.37 9.54
CA CYS A 159 -20.91 2.75 8.76
C CYS A 159 -21.98 3.19 9.76
N LYS A 160 -22.11 4.51 9.99
CA LYS A 160 -23.28 5.04 10.68
C LYS A 160 -24.45 4.74 9.76
N LYS A 161 -25.24 3.73 10.15
CA LYS A 161 -26.55 3.46 9.58
C LYS A 161 -27.46 4.67 9.76
#